data_AF-A0A0F9AEU6-F1
#
_entry.id   AF-A0A0F9AEU6-F1
#
_cell.length_a   1.000
_cell.length_b   1.000
_cell.length_c   1.000
_cell.angle_alpha   90.00
_cell.angle_beta   90.00
_cell.angle_gamma   90.00
#
_symmetry.space_group_name_H-M   'P 1'
#
loop_
_entity.id
_entity.type
_entity.pdbx_description
1 polymer ?
#
loop_
_entity_poly.entity_id
_entity_poly.type
_entity_poly.pdbx_seq_one_letter_code
_entity_poly.pdbx_strand_id
1 'polypeptide(L)'
;MTESDNTIADEKIKGADSIEKLKKINTAANYCYNCNRCVNVCPVAYLGIFNPRNLITDLTFLTPEEALEKNDIWKCLTCGLCSIYCPMTKDSIGVNFTQIIKDLRSLSSGYKPLQEGLLSCNHERVYSSLPKLMAENKIKFTNKTGFLDGTGLKTTDKGEIGYFMGCVPFLTGTAPCVVGCPAGVDVQGYVSLISEGKYQESIDLIRNTNPLPYLCGRICTEQCALNCNRQHFDDPVAIRQLKRFVSDWETEHPNQSKIKPVPQT
;
A
#
# COMPACT_ATOMS: atom_id res chain seq x y z
N MET A 1 -31.44 8.17 -26.79
CA MET A 1 -32.80 7.94 -26.24
C MET A 1 -32.65 6.83 -25.23
N THR A 2 -32.37 7.11 -23.98
CA THR A 2 -33.31 7.74 -23.04
C THR A 2 -32.67 8.90 -22.28
N GLU A 3 -33.32 10.05 -22.35
CA GLU A 3 -33.29 11.07 -21.32
C GLU A 3 -33.85 10.42 -20.05
N SER A 4 -33.01 10.11 -19.07
CA SER A 4 -33.46 9.72 -17.74
C SER A 4 -32.94 10.76 -16.76
N ASP A 5 -33.80 11.74 -16.53
CA ASP A 5 -34.01 12.44 -15.27
C ASP A 5 -32.76 12.84 -14.48
N ASN A 6 -32.38 14.08 -14.74
CA ASN A 6 -31.40 14.89 -14.02
C ASN A 6 -31.94 15.33 -12.62
N THR A 7 -32.59 14.42 -11.89
CA THR A 7 -33.29 14.70 -10.63
C THR A 7 -32.76 13.85 -9.49
N ILE A 8 -31.46 13.89 -9.20
CA ILE A 8 -30.95 13.53 -7.87
C ILE A 8 -29.78 14.47 -7.54
N ALA A 9 -30.12 15.71 -7.20
CA ALA A 9 -29.30 16.53 -6.33
C ALA A 9 -30.11 16.72 -5.06
N ASP A 10 -30.06 15.72 -4.18
CA ASP A 10 -30.59 15.84 -2.83
C ASP A 10 -29.98 17.10 -2.19
N GLU A 11 -30.80 17.85 -1.45
CA GLU A 11 -30.59 19.24 -0.99
C GLU A 11 -29.33 19.51 -0.13
N LYS A 12 -28.39 18.56 -0.04
CA LYS A 12 -27.30 18.50 0.94
C LYS A 12 -25.90 18.80 0.38
N ILE A 13 -25.77 19.06 -0.92
CA ILE A 13 -24.50 19.50 -1.57
C ILE A 13 -24.72 20.86 -2.24
N LYS A 14 -24.80 21.95 -1.47
CA LYS A 14 -25.01 23.30 -2.01
C LYS A 14 -23.69 24.01 -2.28
N GLY A 15 -23.30 24.06 -3.55
CA GLY A 15 -22.24 24.91 -4.10
C GLY A 15 -21.95 24.55 -5.56
N ALA A 16 -21.85 25.54 -6.47
CA ALA A 16 -21.54 25.31 -7.88
C ALA A 16 -20.23 24.52 -8.07
N ASP A 17 -19.24 24.78 -7.20
CA ASP A 17 -17.96 24.04 -7.12
C ASP A 17 -18.14 22.56 -6.78
N SER A 18 -19.09 22.23 -5.90
CA SER A 18 -19.33 20.84 -5.49
C SER A 18 -19.96 20.01 -6.61
N ILE A 19 -20.89 20.60 -7.38
CA ILE A 19 -21.51 19.96 -8.54
C ILE A 19 -20.46 19.70 -9.64
N GLU A 20 -19.57 20.65 -9.87
CA GLU A 20 -18.48 20.49 -10.83
C GLU A 20 -17.53 19.36 -10.44
N LYS A 21 -17.16 19.26 -9.15
CA LYS A 21 -16.32 18.17 -8.62
C LYS A 21 -17.00 16.81 -8.78
N LEU A 22 -18.28 16.69 -8.47
CA LEU A 22 -19.03 15.44 -8.63
C LEU A 22 -19.09 14.99 -10.10
N LYS A 23 -19.33 15.91 -11.03
CA LYS A 23 -19.27 15.61 -12.47
C LYS A 23 -17.90 15.09 -12.86
N LYS A 24 -16.81 15.74 -12.43
CA LYS A 24 -15.44 15.30 -12.71
C LYS A 24 -15.17 13.89 -12.15
N ILE A 25 -15.60 13.62 -10.92
CA ILE A 25 -15.44 12.30 -10.29
C ILE A 25 -16.19 11.22 -11.08
N ASN A 26 -17.46 11.44 -11.42
CA ASN A 26 -18.27 10.48 -12.15
C ASN A 26 -17.70 10.24 -13.56
N THR A 27 -17.36 11.30 -14.29
CA THR A 27 -16.68 11.18 -15.58
C THR A 27 -15.37 10.39 -15.46
N ALA A 28 -14.55 10.66 -14.44
CA ALA A 28 -13.32 9.92 -14.19
C ALA A 28 -13.57 8.43 -13.88
N ALA A 29 -14.59 8.10 -13.08
CA ALA A 29 -14.95 6.74 -12.71
C ALA A 29 -15.35 5.90 -13.94
N ASN A 30 -16.06 6.49 -14.90
CA ASN A 30 -16.48 5.83 -16.15
C ASN A 30 -15.32 5.38 -17.06
N TYR A 31 -14.11 5.90 -16.86
CA TYR A 31 -12.92 5.41 -17.57
C TYR A 31 -12.37 4.09 -17.00
N CYS A 32 -12.91 3.58 -15.88
CA CYS A 32 -12.39 2.39 -15.23
C CYS A 32 -12.68 1.10 -16.02
N TYR A 33 -11.61 0.38 -16.40
CA TYR A 33 -11.70 -0.93 -17.06
C TYR A 33 -11.84 -2.12 -16.12
N ASN A 34 -11.99 -1.90 -14.81
CA ASN A 34 -12.08 -2.98 -13.81
C ASN A 34 -10.93 -4.01 -13.83
N CYS A 35 -9.74 -3.64 -14.31
CA CYS A 35 -8.56 -4.52 -14.42
C CYS A 35 -7.91 -4.94 -13.07
N ASN A 36 -8.41 -4.44 -11.94
CA ASN A 36 -7.92 -4.73 -10.57
C ASN A 36 -6.47 -4.32 -10.25
N ARG A 37 -5.76 -3.63 -11.15
CA ARG A 37 -4.37 -3.23 -10.93
C ARG A 37 -4.17 -2.30 -9.73
N CYS A 38 -5.13 -1.39 -9.51
CA CYS A 38 -5.12 -0.49 -8.37
C CYS A 38 -5.19 -1.21 -7.02
N VAL A 39 -5.82 -2.39 -6.95
CA VAL A 39 -5.90 -3.22 -5.73
C VAL A 39 -4.55 -3.85 -5.43
N ASN A 40 -3.90 -4.41 -6.45
CA ASN A 40 -2.61 -5.10 -6.28
C ASN A 40 -1.47 -4.17 -5.84
N VAL A 41 -1.53 -2.88 -6.19
CA VAL A 41 -0.52 -1.89 -5.79
C VAL A 41 -0.89 -1.11 -4.53
N CYS A 42 -2.07 -1.37 -3.95
CA CYS A 42 -2.56 -0.59 -2.82
C CYS A 42 -2.12 -1.24 -1.49
N PRO A 43 -1.32 -0.54 -0.66
CA PRO A 43 -0.80 -1.10 0.58
C PRO A 43 -1.91 -1.42 1.59
N VAL A 44 -3.00 -0.65 1.58
CA VAL A 44 -4.14 -0.85 2.51
C VAL A 44 -5.20 -1.83 1.97
N ALA A 45 -5.21 -2.09 0.65
CA ALA A 45 -6.09 -3.11 0.09
C ALA A 45 -5.59 -4.52 0.43
N TYR A 46 -4.28 -4.71 0.47
CA TYR A 46 -3.67 -5.94 0.93
C TYR A 46 -4.09 -6.31 2.36
N LEU A 47 -4.28 -5.30 3.22
CA LEU A 47 -4.72 -5.49 4.61
C LEU A 47 -6.25 -5.65 4.76
N GLY A 48 -7.01 -5.64 3.66
CA GLY A 48 -8.47 -5.72 3.69
C GLY A 48 -9.17 -4.47 4.23
N ILE A 49 -8.43 -3.37 4.39
CA ILE A 49 -8.89 -2.15 5.07
C ILE A 49 -9.68 -1.26 4.09
N PHE A 50 -9.19 -1.11 2.86
CA PHE A 50 -9.78 -0.26 1.83
C PHE A 50 -9.54 -0.82 0.44
N ASN A 51 -10.56 -0.86 -0.42
CA ASN A 51 -10.42 -1.35 -1.79
C ASN A 51 -10.66 -0.22 -2.80
N PRO A 52 -9.61 0.26 -3.50
CA PRO A 52 -9.75 1.36 -4.46
C PRO A 52 -10.66 0.97 -5.64
N ARG A 53 -10.68 -0.30 -6.08
CA ARG A 53 -11.55 -0.72 -7.18
C ARG A 53 -13.02 -0.63 -6.76
N ASN A 54 -13.37 -1.14 -5.58
CA ASN A 54 -14.75 -1.09 -5.09
C ASN A 54 -15.27 0.35 -5.05
N LEU A 55 -14.47 1.28 -4.53
CA LEU A 55 -14.83 2.70 -4.53
C LEU A 55 -15.14 3.22 -5.93
N ILE A 56 -14.29 2.95 -6.93
CA ILE A 56 -14.53 3.43 -8.30
C ILE A 56 -15.74 2.75 -8.94
N THR A 57 -15.91 1.45 -8.71
CA THR A 57 -17.08 0.70 -9.19
C THR A 57 -18.35 1.30 -8.60
N ASP A 58 -18.39 1.54 -7.29
CA ASP A 58 -19.54 2.13 -6.60
C ASP A 58 -19.80 3.56 -7.07
N LEU A 59 -18.77 4.37 -7.28
CA LEU A 59 -18.92 5.72 -7.88
C LEU A 59 -19.44 5.72 -9.32
N THR A 60 -19.35 4.58 -10.03
CA THR A 60 -19.85 4.44 -11.40
C THR A 60 -21.34 4.08 -11.41
N PHE A 61 -21.79 3.27 -10.45
CA PHE A 61 -23.14 2.69 -10.45
C PHE A 61 -24.08 3.25 -9.39
N LEU A 62 -23.55 3.88 -8.35
CA LEU A 62 -24.32 4.40 -7.21
C LEU A 62 -24.29 5.92 -7.19
N THR A 63 -25.14 6.50 -6.36
CA THR A 63 -25.01 7.93 -6.03
C THR A 63 -23.71 8.14 -5.24
N PRO A 64 -23.09 9.34 -5.31
CA PRO A 64 -21.90 9.66 -4.53
C PRO A 64 -22.08 9.42 -3.03
N GLU A 65 -23.28 9.66 -2.50
CA GLU A 65 -23.63 9.44 -1.10
C GLU A 65 -23.58 7.95 -0.74
N GLU A 66 -24.25 7.10 -1.52
CA GLU A 66 -24.26 5.64 -1.33
C GLU A 66 -22.84 5.04 -1.49
N ALA A 67 -22.06 5.56 -2.44
CA ALA A 67 -20.68 5.15 -2.63
C ALA A 67 -19.81 5.47 -1.41
N LEU A 68 -20.03 6.64 -0.77
CA LEU A 68 -19.32 7.07 0.43
C LEU A 68 -19.73 6.31 1.69
N GLU A 69 -20.97 5.85 1.79
CA GLU A 69 -21.42 4.99 2.88
C GLU A 69 -20.79 3.60 2.81
N LYS A 70 -20.65 3.04 1.60
CA LYS A 70 -20.05 1.72 1.40
C LYS A 70 -18.52 1.73 1.42
N ASN A 71 -17.90 2.87 1.12
CA ASN A 71 -16.45 2.99 1.00
C ASN A 71 -15.91 4.09 1.91
N ASP A 72 -15.17 3.68 2.94
CA ASP A 72 -14.46 4.62 3.80
C ASP A 72 -13.24 5.20 3.06
N ILE A 73 -13.44 6.36 2.43
CA ILE A 73 -12.44 7.11 1.68
C ILE A 73 -11.27 7.61 2.56
N TRP A 74 -11.39 7.61 3.89
CA TRP A 74 -10.36 8.12 4.79
C TRP A 74 -9.29 7.09 5.09
N LYS A 75 -9.60 5.80 4.88
CA LYS A 75 -8.63 4.70 4.92
C LYS A 75 -7.62 4.73 3.77
N CYS A 76 -7.86 5.50 2.73
CA CYS A 76 -6.89 5.70 1.65
C CYS A 76 -5.67 6.52 2.13
N LEU A 77 -4.45 6.02 1.92
CA LEU A 77 -3.24 6.77 2.30
C LEU A 77 -2.91 7.94 1.35
N THR A 78 -3.59 8.03 0.20
CA THR A 78 -3.32 9.04 -0.84
C THR A 78 -1.86 8.98 -1.36
N CYS A 79 -1.21 7.80 -1.28
CA CYS A 79 0.17 7.61 -1.74
C CYS A 79 0.35 7.68 -3.27
N GLY A 80 -0.74 7.55 -4.03
CA GLY A 80 -0.73 7.71 -5.48
C GLY A 80 -0.27 6.50 -6.30
N LEU A 81 0.15 5.38 -5.68
CA LEU A 81 0.54 4.17 -6.42
C LEU A 81 -0.54 3.69 -7.39
N CYS A 82 -1.80 3.65 -6.95
CA CYS A 82 -2.93 3.29 -7.80
C CYS A 82 -3.09 4.21 -9.02
N SER A 83 -2.71 5.48 -8.92
CA SER A 83 -2.73 6.43 -10.05
C SER A 83 -1.54 6.22 -10.98
N ILE A 84 -0.34 5.96 -10.43
CA ILE A 84 0.87 5.70 -11.24
C ILE A 84 0.70 4.44 -12.11
N TYR A 85 0.12 3.38 -11.54
CA TYR A 85 -0.01 2.10 -12.24
C TYR A 85 -1.30 1.99 -13.07
N CYS A 86 -2.27 2.88 -12.88
CA CYS A 86 -3.51 2.85 -13.64
C CYS A 86 -3.26 3.28 -15.09
N PRO A 87 -3.62 2.44 -16.09
CA PRO A 87 -3.43 2.78 -17.50
C PRO A 87 -4.27 3.98 -17.93
N MET A 88 -5.32 4.30 -17.18
CA MET A 88 -6.28 5.37 -17.47
C MET A 88 -5.96 6.68 -16.75
N THR A 89 -4.84 6.81 -16.06
CA THR A 89 -4.48 8.06 -15.38
C THR A 89 -3.81 9.08 -16.32
N LYS A 90 -3.48 8.68 -17.56
CA LYS A 90 -2.73 9.53 -18.50
C LYS A 90 -3.55 10.77 -18.92
N ASP A 91 -2.88 11.91 -19.00
CA ASP A 91 -3.38 13.16 -19.61
C ASP A 91 -4.52 13.89 -18.88
N SER A 92 -4.58 13.78 -17.54
CA SER A 92 -5.55 14.49 -16.67
C SER A 92 -7.03 14.16 -16.94
N ILE A 93 -7.30 13.19 -17.81
CA ILE A 93 -8.62 12.73 -18.22
C ILE A 93 -8.65 11.21 -18.01
N GLY A 94 -9.21 10.79 -16.87
CA GLY A 94 -9.40 9.37 -16.52
C GLY A 94 -9.26 9.10 -15.02
N VAL A 95 -8.96 7.86 -14.63
CA VAL A 95 -9.04 7.42 -13.22
C VAL A 95 -7.81 7.90 -12.43
N ASN A 96 -7.80 9.17 -12.03
CA ASN A 96 -6.82 9.71 -11.08
C ASN A 96 -7.34 9.54 -9.65
N PHE A 97 -6.99 8.41 -9.02
CA PHE A 97 -7.41 8.08 -7.67
C PHE A 97 -7.06 9.13 -6.63
N THR A 98 -5.86 9.72 -6.73
CA THR A 98 -5.41 10.73 -5.77
C THR A 98 -6.31 11.95 -5.80
N GLN A 99 -6.67 12.41 -7.00
CA GLN A 99 -7.54 13.57 -7.15
C GLN A 99 -8.99 13.24 -6.76
N ILE A 100 -9.51 12.08 -7.18
CA ILE A 100 -10.84 11.60 -6.77
C ILE A 100 -10.98 11.56 -5.25
N ILE A 101 -10.00 10.96 -4.54
CA ILE A 101 -10.03 10.87 -3.07
C ILE A 101 -9.98 12.27 -2.43
N LYS A 102 -9.17 13.19 -2.95
CA LYS A 102 -9.10 14.56 -2.44
C LYS A 102 -10.43 15.30 -2.62
N ASP A 103 -11.05 15.17 -3.79
CA ASP A 103 -12.32 15.81 -4.10
C ASP A 103 -13.45 15.22 -3.26
N LEU A 104 -13.52 13.90 -3.12
CA LEU A 104 -14.48 13.22 -2.24
C LEU A 104 -14.31 13.66 -0.79
N ARG A 105 -13.08 13.72 -0.26
CA ARG A 105 -12.82 14.21 1.11
C ARG A 105 -13.24 15.66 1.29
N SER A 106 -12.97 16.51 0.30
CA SER A 106 -13.40 17.90 0.31
C SER A 106 -14.93 17.98 0.38
N LEU A 107 -15.65 17.18 -0.41
CA LEU A 107 -17.11 17.12 -0.40
C LEU A 107 -17.65 16.57 0.93
N SER A 108 -17.09 15.46 1.43
CA SER A 108 -17.51 14.83 2.69
C SER A 108 -17.18 15.67 3.92
N SER A 109 -16.18 16.56 3.88
CA SER A 109 -15.86 17.45 5.00
C SER A 109 -17.02 18.40 5.36
N GLY A 110 -17.91 18.68 4.39
CA GLY A 110 -19.15 19.44 4.61
C GLY A 110 -20.35 18.61 5.09
N TYR A 111 -20.24 17.28 5.15
CA TYR A 111 -21.34 16.36 5.41
C TYR A 111 -21.28 15.79 6.84
N LYS A 112 -22.12 16.32 7.74
CA LYS A 112 -22.18 15.94 9.16
C LYS A 112 -22.54 14.46 9.43
N PRO A 113 -23.52 13.83 8.75
CA PRO A 113 -23.92 12.44 9.06
C PRO A 113 -22.83 11.38 8.79
N LEU A 114 -21.95 11.62 7.81
CA LEU A 114 -20.79 10.74 7.55
C LEU A 114 -19.72 10.86 8.64
N GLN A 115 -19.70 11.93 9.44
CA GLN A 115 -18.72 12.10 10.51
C GLN A 115 -19.03 11.16 11.69
N GLU A 116 -20.29 10.87 11.97
CA GLU A 116 -20.68 10.09 13.17
C GLU A 116 -20.47 8.58 12.99
N GLY A 117 -20.54 8.05 11.76
CA GLY A 117 -20.29 6.63 11.47
C GLY A 117 -18.82 6.28 11.16
N LEU A 118 -18.01 7.26 10.72
CA LEU A 118 -16.59 7.07 10.36
C LEU A 118 -15.62 7.27 11.53
N LEU A 119 -16.12 7.48 12.74
CA LEU A 119 -15.31 7.74 13.93
C LEU A 119 -14.75 6.47 14.61
N SER A 120 -14.66 5.34 13.87
CA SER A 120 -13.93 4.16 14.33
C SER A 120 -12.55 4.11 13.68
N CYS A 121 -11.59 4.75 14.36
CA CYS A 121 -10.15 4.70 14.08
C CYS A 121 -9.70 5.30 12.72
N ASN A 122 -10.10 6.53 12.46
CA ASN A 122 -9.19 7.46 11.78
C ASN A 122 -8.05 7.73 12.75
N HIS A 123 -6.79 7.60 12.33
CA HIS A 123 -5.60 7.94 13.14
C HIS A 123 -5.62 9.43 13.53
N GLU A 124 -6.51 9.82 14.44
CA GLU A 124 -6.86 11.14 14.97
C GLU A 124 -6.08 12.31 14.35
N ARG A 125 -6.38 12.61 13.08
CA ARG A 125 -5.76 13.73 12.38
C ARG A 125 -4.23 13.67 12.35
N VAL A 126 -3.52 12.60 12.70
CA VAL A 126 -2.04 12.55 12.85
C VAL A 126 -1.32 13.20 11.67
N TYR A 127 -1.73 12.93 10.43
CA TYR A 127 -1.10 13.50 9.24
C TYR A 127 -1.41 14.99 9.00
N SER A 128 -2.57 15.50 9.42
CA SER A 128 -2.94 16.93 9.35
C SER A 128 -2.57 17.71 10.61
N SER A 129 -2.47 17.01 11.73
CA SER A 129 -1.93 17.43 13.01
C SER A 129 -0.42 17.52 12.94
N LEU A 130 0.29 16.72 12.13
CA LEU A 130 1.75 16.79 12.06
C LEU A 130 2.25 18.18 11.61
N PRO A 131 1.72 18.81 10.53
CA PRO A 131 2.03 20.21 10.23
C PRO A 131 1.67 21.17 11.36
N LYS A 132 0.57 20.93 12.09
CA LYS A 132 0.14 21.75 13.24
C LYS A 132 1.08 21.57 14.46
N LEU A 133 1.48 20.34 14.79
CA LEU A 133 2.42 19.97 15.84
C LEU A 133 3.82 20.54 15.52
N MET A 134 4.20 20.55 14.25
CA MET A 134 5.45 21.16 13.77
C MET A 134 5.40 22.70 13.81
N ALA A 135 4.21 23.31 13.74
CA ALA A 135 3.99 24.75 13.83
C ALA A 135 3.67 25.24 15.26
N GLU A 136 3.32 24.36 16.20
CA GLU A 136 2.97 24.70 17.59
C GLU A 136 4.15 24.48 18.55
N ASN A 137 4.66 25.57 19.11
CA ASN A 137 5.87 25.61 19.92
C ASN A 137 5.65 25.17 21.39
N LYS A 138 4.43 24.73 21.74
CA LYS A 138 3.99 24.52 23.15
C LYS A 138 3.55 23.08 23.46
N ILE A 139 4.04 22.11 22.71
CA ILE A 139 3.64 20.71 22.88
C ILE A 139 4.65 20.01 23.79
N LYS A 140 4.22 19.75 25.04
CA LYS A 140 4.99 18.94 25.99
C LYS A 140 4.71 17.46 25.72
N PHE A 141 5.63 16.80 25.05
CA PHE A 141 5.56 15.35 24.86
C PHE A 141 6.03 14.65 26.14
N THR A 142 5.13 13.89 26.78
CA THR A 142 5.45 13.09 27.95
C THR A 142 6.14 11.78 27.53
N ASN A 143 7.45 11.72 27.78
CA ASN A 143 8.32 10.54 27.66
C ASN A 143 8.50 9.91 26.24
N LYS A 144 9.30 10.56 25.37
CA LYS A 144 9.70 10.01 24.06
C LYS A 144 10.78 8.91 24.12
N THR A 145 11.41 8.73 25.27
CA THR A 145 12.56 7.81 25.46
C THR A 145 12.21 6.57 26.25
N GLY A 146 10.94 6.33 26.58
CA GLY A 146 10.54 5.22 27.46
C GLY A 146 10.91 3.83 26.93
N PHE A 147 11.15 3.67 25.63
CA PHE A 147 11.67 2.42 25.06
C PHE A 147 13.14 2.11 25.48
N LEU A 148 13.85 3.07 26.06
CA LEU A 148 15.19 2.91 26.61
C LEU A 148 15.17 2.50 28.09
N ASP A 149 14.00 2.53 28.74
CA ASP A 149 13.85 2.15 30.14
C ASP A 149 14.22 0.66 30.32
N GLY A 150 15.15 0.36 31.23
CA GLY A 150 15.64 -1.01 31.48
C GLY A 150 16.79 -1.47 30.57
N THR A 151 17.23 -0.68 29.60
CA THR A 151 18.36 -1.03 28.71
C THR A 151 19.74 -0.69 29.30
N GLY A 152 19.79 0.10 30.37
CA GLY A 152 21.04 0.61 30.98
C GLY A 152 21.71 1.73 30.19
N LEU A 153 21.13 2.16 29.07
CA LEU A 153 21.66 3.24 28.23
C LEU A 153 21.38 4.61 28.87
N LYS A 154 22.37 5.51 28.80
CA LYS A 154 22.24 6.89 29.30
C LYS A 154 21.70 7.79 28.20
N THR A 155 20.63 8.53 28.50
CA THR A 155 20.08 9.55 27.60
C THR A 155 20.58 10.94 27.97
N THR A 156 20.68 11.83 27.00
CA THR A 156 20.93 13.26 27.21
C THR A 156 19.98 14.06 26.34
N ASP A 157 19.54 15.20 26.87
CA ASP A 157 18.68 16.17 26.19
C ASP A 157 19.49 17.17 25.34
N LYS A 158 20.83 17.11 25.38
CA LYS A 158 21.74 18.04 24.69
C LYS A 158 22.94 17.30 24.11
N GLY A 159 23.25 17.56 22.85
CA GLY A 159 24.44 17.03 22.17
C GLY A 159 24.63 17.69 20.81
N GLU A 160 25.83 17.58 20.24
CA GLU A 160 26.12 18.11 18.89
C GLU A 160 25.35 17.36 17.78
N ILE A 161 24.97 16.10 18.04
CA ILE A 161 24.22 15.25 17.10
C ILE A 161 22.83 14.97 17.69
N GLY A 162 21.79 15.49 17.05
CA GLY A 162 20.40 15.17 17.36
C GLY A 162 19.93 13.93 16.61
N TYR A 163 19.59 12.86 17.33
CA TYR A 163 19.04 11.64 16.73
C TYR A 163 17.51 11.65 16.78
N PHE A 164 16.88 11.95 15.64
CA PHE A 164 15.42 11.91 15.47
C PHE A 164 15.04 10.69 14.62
N MET A 165 14.54 9.62 15.26
CA MET A 165 14.13 8.43 14.51
C MET A 165 12.86 8.62 13.68
N GLY A 166 12.14 9.73 13.85
CA GLY A 166 10.88 10.01 13.15
C GLY A 166 9.84 8.88 13.24
N CYS A 167 8.74 9.05 12.51
CA CYS A 167 7.73 8.00 12.31
C CYS A 167 8.22 6.87 11.37
N VAL A 168 9.54 6.67 11.25
CA VAL A 168 10.15 5.62 10.41
C VAL A 168 9.65 4.20 10.74
N PRO A 169 9.12 3.87 11.93
CA PRO A 169 8.49 2.57 12.15
C PRO A 169 7.18 2.35 11.34
N PHE A 170 6.54 3.41 10.83
CA PHE A 170 5.33 3.31 9.99
C PHE A 170 5.61 3.35 8.48
N LEU A 171 6.84 3.63 8.06
CA LEU A 171 7.35 3.10 6.80
C LEU A 171 7.78 1.67 7.11
N THR A 172 6.85 0.72 7.12
CA THR A 172 7.22 -0.68 6.92
C THR A 172 7.88 -0.72 5.54
N GLY A 173 9.20 -0.54 5.53
CA GLY A 173 10.06 -0.44 4.36
C GLY A 173 10.16 -1.79 3.70
N THR A 174 9.02 -2.31 3.21
CA THR A 174 8.94 -3.52 2.43
C THR A 174 9.88 -3.31 1.25
N ALA A 175 10.92 -4.11 1.19
CA ALA A 175 11.94 -3.93 0.19
C ALA A 175 11.31 -3.96 -1.20
N PRO A 176 11.75 -3.11 -2.13
CA PRO A 176 11.12 -3.00 -3.44
C PRO A 176 11.23 -4.30 -4.25
N CYS A 177 12.16 -5.19 -3.91
CA CYS A 177 12.23 -6.55 -4.46
C CYS A 177 11.08 -7.46 -3.99
N VAL A 178 10.57 -7.29 -2.77
CA VAL A 178 9.39 -7.99 -2.25
C VAL A 178 8.14 -7.42 -2.89
N VAL A 179 8.01 -6.09 -2.94
CA VAL A 179 6.88 -5.40 -3.61
C VAL A 179 6.81 -5.73 -5.10
N GLY A 180 7.98 -5.76 -5.77
CA GLY A 180 8.08 -6.10 -7.18
C GLY A 180 7.79 -7.56 -7.49
N CYS A 181 7.82 -8.46 -6.50
CA CYS A 181 7.51 -9.87 -6.73
C CYS A 181 5.99 -10.10 -6.71
N PRO A 182 5.37 -10.59 -7.80
CA PRO A 182 3.93 -10.87 -7.81
C PRO A 182 3.49 -11.94 -6.79
N ALA A 183 4.41 -12.83 -6.41
CA ALA A 183 4.18 -13.86 -5.40
C ALA A 183 4.49 -13.38 -3.97
N GLY A 184 4.97 -12.14 -3.79
CA GLY A 184 5.28 -11.59 -2.47
C GLY A 184 6.34 -12.38 -1.70
N VAL A 185 7.29 -13.03 -2.41
CA VAL A 185 8.33 -13.84 -1.75
C VAL A 185 9.25 -12.95 -0.93
N ASP A 186 9.68 -13.44 0.24
CA ASP A 186 10.65 -12.75 1.09
C ASP A 186 12.06 -12.83 0.51
N VAL A 187 12.34 -11.95 -0.45
CA VAL A 187 13.62 -11.89 -1.16
C VAL A 187 14.80 -11.65 -0.21
N GLN A 188 14.64 -10.76 0.76
CA GLN A 188 15.73 -10.43 1.68
C GLN A 188 16.05 -11.62 2.57
N GLY A 189 15.02 -12.26 3.13
CA GLY A 189 15.17 -13.41 4.00
C GLY A 189 15.89 -14.57 3.33
N TYR A 190 15.44 -15.01 2.15
CA TYR A 190 16.07 -16.19 1.52
C TYR A 190 17.47 -15.88 0.97
N VAL A 191 17.74 -14.65 0.51
CA VAL A 191 19.09 -14.23 0.10
C VAL A 191 20.04 -14.21 1.30
N SER A 192 19.59 -13.76 2.47
CA SER A 192 20.37 -13.83 3.72
C SER A 192 20.69 -15.28 4.09
N LEU A 193 19.70 -16.17 4.04
CA LEU A 193 19.87 -17.60 4.34
C LEU A 193 20.87 -18.27 3.38
N ILE A 194 20.84 -17.92 2.08
CA ILE A 194 21.86 -18.36 1.11
C ILE A 194 23.25 -17.87 1.51
N SER A 195 23.38 -16.61 1.93
CA SER A 195 24.67 -16.05 2.36
C SER A 195 25.25 -16.74 3.60
N GLU A 196 24.39 -17.29 4.45
CA GLU A 196 24.75 -18.06 5.65
C GLU A 196 24.95 -19.57 5.37
N GLY A 197 24.78 -20.02 4.11
CA GLY A 197 24.85 -21.44 3.75
C GLY A 197 23.63 -22.28 4.16
N LYS A 198 22.56 -21.63 4.64
CA LYS A 198 21.31 -22.28 5.10
C LYS A 198 20.35 -22.52 3.93
N TYR A 199 20.78 -23.35 2.97
CA TYR A 199 20.06 -23.54 1.71
C TYR A 199 18.68 -24.19 1.88
N GLN A 200 18.54 -25.15 2.81
CA GLN A 200 17.25 -25.76 3.09
C GLN A 200 16.24 -24.74 3.66
N GLU A 201 16.66 -23.95 4.65
CA GLU A 201 15.79 -22.90 5.21
C GLU A 201 15.43 -21.85 4.16
N SER A 202 16.37 -21.54 3.25
CA SER A 202 16.13 -20.63 2.14
C SER A 202 15.05 -21.15 1.19
N ILE A 203 15.07 -22.41 0.78
CA ILE A 203 14.07 -22.95 -0.16
C ILE A 203 12.70 -23.08 0.50
N ASP A 204 12.67 -23.46 1.78
CA ASP A 204 11.45 -23.56 2.57
C ASP A 204 10.80 -22.18 2.75
N LEU A 205 11.60 -21.14 3.02
CA LEU A 205 11.11 -19.77 3.10
C LEU A 205 10.49 -19.28 1.79
N ILE A 206 11.09 -19.60 0.64
CA ILE A 206 10.51 -19.25 -0.66
C ILE A 206 9.16 -19.95 -0.86
N ARG A 207 9.05 -21.21 -0.43
CA ARG A 207 7.83 -22.01 -0.58
C ARG A 207 6.65 -21.61 0.29
N ASN A 208 6.89 -20.81 1.33
CA ASN A 208 5.79 -20.20 2.11
C ASN A 208 4.82 -19.41 1.23
N THR A 209 5.30 -18.84 0.11
CA THR A 209 4.50 -17.99 -0.79
C THR A 209 4.57 -18.41 -2.26
N ASN A 210 5.61 -19.15 -2.66
CA ASN A 210 5.76 -19.63 -4.04
C ASN A 210 6.00 -21.15 -4.09
N PRO A 211 5.00 -21.96 -4.48
CA PRO A 211 5.13 -23.42 -4.53
C PRO A 211 6.07 -23.93 -5.64
N LEU A 212 6.47 -23.08 -6.60
CA LEU A 212 7.25 -23.47 -7.77
C LEU A 212 8.58 -22.70 -7.89
N PRO A 213 9.44 -22.71 -6.85
CA PRO A 213 10.70 -21.96 -6.86
C PRO A 213 11.64 -22.40 -8.00
N TYR A 214 11.69 -23.70 -8.27
CA TYR A 214 12.51 -24.31 -9.32
C TYR A 214 12.23 -23.77 -10.72
N LEU A 215 10.94 -23.63 -11.07
CA LEU A 215 10.50 -23.05 -12.35
C LEU A 215 10.75 -21.53 -12.35
N CYS A 216 10.37 -20.83 -11.28
CA CYS A 216 10.58 -19.39 -11.18
C CYS A 216 12.06 -18.99 -11.23
N GLY A 217 12.99 -19.84 -10.79
CA GLY A 217 14.43 -19.62 -10.96
C GLY A 217 14.90 -19.62 -12.42
N ARG A 218 14.08 -20.10 -13.36
CA ARG A 218 14.42 -20.21 -14.79
C ARG A 218 13.63 -19.23 -15.65
N ILE A 219 12.30 -19.17 -15.46
CA ILE A 219 11.41 -18.44 -16.38
C ILE A 219 10.95 -17.06 -15.88
N CYS A 220 11.20 -16.71 -14.62
CA CYS A 220 10.73 -15.44 -14.06
C CYS A 220 11.30 -14.23 -14.81
N THR A 221 10.47 -13.21 -15.02
CA THR A 221 10.81 -11.94 -15.68
C THR A 221 11.53 -10.93 -14.76
N GLU A 222 12.02 -11.38 -13.61
CA GLU A 222 12.90 -10.63 -12.71
C GLU A 222 12.40 -9.26 -12.22
N GLN A 223 11.09 -9.07 -12.03
CA GLN A 223 10.52 -7.81 -11.51
C GLN A 223 11.14 -7.37 -10.17
N CYS A 224 11.57 -8.33 -9.35
CA CYS A 224 12.28 -8.07 -8.10
C CYS A 224 13.70 -7.50 -8.31
N ALA A 225 14.40 -7.87 -9.38
CA ALA A 225 15.70 -7.31 -9.73
C ALA A 225 15.57 -5.92 -10.38
N LEU A 226 14.57 -5.73 -11.25
CA LEU A 226 14.27 -4.44 -11.90
C LEU A 226 13.93 -3.32 -10.90
N ASN A 227 13.41 -3.68 -9.73
CA ASN A 227 13.09 -2.72 -8.67
C ASN A 227 14.15 -2.72 -7.54
N CYS A 228 15.28 -3.42 -7.70
CA CYS A 228 16.27 -3.53 -6.64
C CYS A 228 16.97 -2.18 -6.38
N ASN A 229 16.98 -1.69 -5.14
CA ASN A 229 17.67 -0.45 -4.76
C ASN A 229 19.16 -0.44 -5.16
N ARG A 230 19.79 -1.62 -5.22
CA ARG A 230 21.19 -1.77 -5.57
C ARG A 230 21.53 -1.27 -6.98
N GLN A 231 20.55 -1.29 -7.89
CA GLN A 231 20.71 -0.80 -9.28
C GLN A 231 21.11 0.69 -9.37
N HIS A 232 20.89 1.46 -8.29
CA HIS A 232 21.29 2.87 -8.23
C HIS A 232 22.77 3.08 -7.90
N PHE A 233 23.47 2.02 -7.49
CA PHE A 233 24.89 2.07 -7.12
C PHE A 233 25.74 1.21 -8.08
N ASP A 234 25.31 -0.03 -8.32
CA ASP A 234 25.96 -1.00 -9.19
C ASP A 234 24.91 -1.95 -9.81
N ASP A 235 25.26 -3.21 -10.08
CA ASP A 235 24.31 -4.17 -10.66
C ASP A 235 23.26 -4.64 -9.63
N PRO A 236 22.00 -4.86 -10.06
CA PRO A 236 20.98 -5.42 -9.18
C PRO A 236 21.39 -6.80 -8.67
N VAL A 237 20.91 -7.18 -7.49
CA VAL A 237 21.11 -8.54 -6.98
C VAL A 237 20.53 -9.54 -7.96
N ALA A 238 21.29 -10.59 -8.29
CA ALA A 238 20.92 -11.68 -9.19
C ALA A 238 19.87 -12.62 -8.56
N ILE A 239 18.71 -12.07 -8.22
CA ILE A 239 17.67 -12.69 -7.38
C ILE A 239 17.12 -13.96 -8.02
N ARG A 240 16.90 -13.99 -9.34
CA ARG A 240 16.44 -15.20 -10.04
C ARG A 240 17.50 -16.29 -10.04
N GLN A 241 18.77 -15.92 -10.19
CA GLN A 241 19.90 -16.84 -10.22
C GLN A 241 20.12 -17.45 -8.83
N LEU A 242 20.00 -16.66 -7.76
CA LEU A 242 20.04 -17.17 -6.38
C LEU A 242 18.88 -18.15 -6.10
N LYS A 243 17.68 -17.83 -6.56
CA LYS A 243 16.52 -18.73 -6.49
C LYS A 243 16.75 -20.04 -7.26
N ARG A 244 17.37 -19.96 -8.44
CA ARG A 244 17.76 -21.14 -9.22
C ARG A 244 18.79 -21.97 -8.48
N PHE A 245 19.86 -21.34 -8.00
CA PHE A 245 20.93 -21.99 -7.26
C PHE A 245 20.39 -22.83 -6.10
N VAL A 246 19.56 -22.24 -5.23
CA VAL A 246 19.02 -22.96 -4.08
C VAL A 246 18.05 -24.09 -4.48
N SER A 247 17.31 -23.93 -5.58
CA SER A 247 16.40 -24.97 -6.10
C SER A 247 17.18 -26.13 -6.74
N ASP A 248 18.30 -25.82 -7.41
CA ASP A 248 19.17 -26.81 -8.03
C ASP A 248 19.92 -27.59 -6.93
N TRP A 249 20.41 -26.88 -5.89
CA TRP A 249 21.01 -27.50 -4.70
C TRP A 249 20.06 -28.50 -4.02
N GLU A 250 18.79 -28.15 -3.85
CA GLU A 250 17.80 -29.06 -3.25
C GLU A 250 17.59 -30.32 -4.10
N THR A 251 17.58 -30.18 -5.42
CA THR A 251 17.42 -31.32 -6.35
C THR A 251 18.55 -32.33 -6.17
N GLU A 252 19.76 -31.84 -5.88
CA GLU A 252 20.95 -32.66 -5.57
C GLU A 252 20.92 -33.23 -4.13
N HIS A 253 20.09 -32.69 -3.25
CA HIS A 253 19.99 -33.07 -1.82
C HIS A 253 18.55 -33.41 -1.40
N PRO A 254 17.92 -34.47 -1.97
CA PRO A 254 16.48 -34.72 -1.90
C PRO A 254 15.88 -35.10 -0.53
N ASN A 255 16.59 -34.96 0.60
CA ASN A 255 16.19 -35.52 1.90
C ASN A 255 16.07 -34.52 3.06
N GLN A 256 15.92 -33.23 2.80
CA GLN A 256 15.80 -32.22 3.86
C GLN A 256 14.48 -31.42 3.89
N SER A 257 13.60 -31.61 2.91
CA SER A 257 12.31 -30.92 2.84
C SER A 257 11.28 -31.49 3.82
N LYS A 258 10.87 -30.70 4.82
CA LYS A 258 9.81 -31.03 5.80
C LYS A 258 8.43 -30.51 5.38
N ILE A 259 8.17 -30.39 4.09
CA ILE A 259 6.94 -29.74 3.63
C ILE A 259 5.79 -30.73 3.72
N LYS A 260 4.93 -30.52 4.73
CA LYS A 260 3.66 -31.22 4.80
C LYS A 260 2.79 -30.73 3.63
N PRO A 261 2.29 -31.63 2.76
CA PRO A 261 1.37 -31.24 1.70
C PRO A 261 0.16 -30.53 2.32
N VAL A 262 -0.32 -29.49 1.65
CA VAL A 262 -1.54 -28.78 2.06
C VAL A 262 -2.68 -29.80 2.11
N PRO A 263 -3.46 -29.86 3.21
CA PRO A 263 -4.60 -30.77 3.29
C PRO A 263 -5.52 -30.53 2.10
N GLN A 264 -5.81 -31.58 1.33
CA GLN A 264 -6.83 -31.51 0.29
C GLN A 264 -8.19 -31.48 0.99
N THR A 265 -8.92 -30.38 0.82
CA THR A 265 -10.34 -30.25 1.22
C THR A 265 -11.24 -31.00 0.25
#